data_AF-A0A1G4IVL8-F1
#
_entry.id   AF-A0A1G4IVL8-F1
#
_cell.length_a   1.000
_cell.length_b   1.000
_cell.length_c   1.000
_cell.angle_alpha   90.00
_cell.angle_beta   90.00
_cell.angle_gamma   90.00
#
_symmetry.space_group_name_H-M   'P 1'
#
loop_
_entity.id
_entity.type
_entity.pdbx_description
1 polymer ?
#
loop_
_entity_poly.entity_id
_entity_poly.type
_entity_poly.pdbx_seq_one_letter_code
_entity_poly.pdbx_strand_id
1 'polypeptide(L)'
;MENYHSVGFNIKYILTSNSRSKQSPSQEAPMKRLEFWSRVLPRCRYYNKPPTYFGGSAPRPVLSVPAVTMREPARKPLLGLATVISVLALSLLALDSYRVRLSLEAKLEQEAEQFKQTQDLITREFKANRKKRELQVLNERRRVQMREMKVALHVALLRKQLVDAGITPATIQRALEEFDKNAKMENSIENVSGTRLWVTENSDCKSYVSDIREYD
;
A
#
# COMPACT_ATOMS: atom_id res chain seq x y z
N MET A 1 -68.11 -11.68 16.97
CA MET A 1 -67.45 -11.01 18.12
C MET A 1 -65.95 -11.09 17.87
N GLU A 2 -65.41 -10.37 16.88
CA GLU A 2 -65.05 -8.94 16.94
C GLU A 2 -64.21 -8.60 18.17
N ASN A 3 -62.91 -8.38 17.98
CA ASN A 3 -62.33 -7.07 18.23
C ASN A 3 -60.97 -6.91 17.55
N TYR A 4 -60.95 -5.97 16.62
CA TYR A 4 -59.77 -5.41 15.96
C TYR A 4 -59.13 -4.37 16.88
N HIS A 5 -57.82 -4.39 17.03
CA HIS A 5 -57.05 -3.20 17.43
C HIS A 5 -56.02 -2.85 16.36
N SER A 6 -56.47 -1.93 15.51
CA SER A 6 -55.73 -0.82 14.90
C SER A 6 -54.99 -0.03 16.01
N VAL A 7 -53.87 0.69 15.87
CA VAL A 7 -53.27 1.53 14.81
C VAL A 7 -51.81 1.77 15.25
N GLY A 8 -50.86 2.03 14.33
CA GLY A 8 -49.62 2.73 14.76
C GLY A 8 -48.42 2.77 13.83
N PHE A 9 -48.60 2.90 12.51
CA PHE A 9 -47.51 3.25 11.59
C PHE A 9 -46.93 4.62 11.96
N ASN A 10 -45.61 4.69 12.16
CA ASN A 10 -44.88 5.96 12.21
C ASN A 10 -43.73 5.91 11.21
N ILE A 11 -44.06 6.21 9.95
CA ILE A 11 -43.11 6.39 8.85
C ILE A 11 -42.63 7.85 8.92
N LYS A 12 -41.43 8.06 9.44
CA LYS A 12 -40.77 9.36 9.41
C LYS A 12 -39.99 9.49 8.10
N TYR A 13 -40.64 10.03 7.08
CA TYR A 13 -39.98 10.48 5.86
C TYR A 13 -39.06 11.67 6.19
N ILE A 14 -37.75 11.52 5.99
CA ILE A 14 -36.83 12.65 5.89
C ILE A 14 -36.58 12.90 4.41
N LEU A 15 -37.40 13.79 3.86
CA LEU A 15 -37.14 14.49 2.61
C LEU A 15 -36.12 15.59 2.91
N THR A 16 -34.91 15.46 2.38
CA THR A 16 -34.02 16.60 2.17
C THR A 16 -33.66 16.66 0.70
N SER A 17 -34.49 17.39 -0.04
CA SER A 17 -34.14 18.01 -1.30
C SER A 17 -33.10 19.11 -1.03
N ASN A 18 -31.92 19.07 -1.66
CA ASN A 18 -31.12 20.28 -1.81
C ASN A 18 -30.29 20.26 -3.10
N SER A 19 -30.83 20.94 -4.11
CA SER A 19 -30.17 22.00 -4.87
C SER A 19 -28.80 21.73 -5.49
N ARG A 20 -28.88 21.31 -6.75
CA ARG A 20 -28.16 21.84 -7.91
C ARG A 20 -27.44 23.19 -7.66
N SER A 21 -26.13 23.16 -7.46
CA SER A 21 -25.24 24.29 -7.74
C SER A 21 -24.30 23.91 -8.87
N LYS A 22 -24.48 24.56 -10.02
CA LYS A 22 -23.50 24.62 -11.11
C LYS A 22 -22.26 25.33 -10.59
N GLN A 23 -21.09 24.72 -10.70
CA GLN A 23 -19.80 25.43 -10.66
C GLN A 23 -18.73 24.64 -11.42
N SER A 24 -18.49 25.10 -12.65
CA SER A 24 -17.21 25.06 -13.36
C SER A 24 -17.08 26.48 -13.92
N PRO A 25 -15.93 27.16 -13.80
CA PRO A 25 -14.69 26.68 -14.40
C PRO A 25 -13.45 26.93 -13.54
N SER A 26 -12.53 25.98 -13.52
CA SER A 26 -11.15 26.23 -13.11
C SER A 26 -10.26 25.44 -14.05
N GLN A 27 -9.66 26.18 -14.98
CA GLN A 27 -8.53 25.74 -15.77
C GLN A 27 -7.41 25.34 -14.81
N GLU A 28 -7.11 24.05 -14.72
CA GLU A 28 -5.81 23.59 -14.26
C GLU A 28 -5.12 22.88 -15.40
N ALA A 29 -3.87 23.27 -15.59
CA ALA A 29 -3.00 22.93 -16.70
C ALA A 29 -2.84 21.41 -16.89
N PRO A 30 -2.50 20.95 -18.12
CA PRO A 30 -2.05 19.59 -18.31
C PRO A 30 -0.68 19.42 -17.62
N MET A 31 -0.69 18.92 -16.39
CA MET A 31 0.49 18.30 -15.79
C MET A 31 0.92 17.16 -16.70
N LYS A 32 2.04 17.37 -17.39
CA LYS A 32 2.77 16.34 -18.10
C LYS A 32 3.07 15.22 -17.10
N ARG A 33 2.39 14.09 -17.33
CA ARG A 33 2.63 12.81 -16.70
C ARG A 33 4.11 12.45 -16.93
N LEU A 34 4.93 12.74 -15.94
CA LEU A 34 6.28 12.21 -15.83
C LEU A 34 6.13 10.71 -15.61
N GLU A 35 6.17 9.98 -16.72
CA GLU A 35 6.61 8.58 -16.79
C GLU A 35 8.04 8.52 -16.23
N PHE A 36 8.14 8.52 -14.91
CA PHE A 36 9.32 8.15 -14.17
C PHE A 36 8.88 6.94 -13.34
N TRP A 37 9.73 5.94 -13.16
CA TRP A 37 9.45 4.66 -12.48
C TRP A 37 8.96 3.51 -13.36
N SER A 38 9.85 3.04 -14.25
CA SER A 38 10.07 1.59 -14.39
C SER A 38 11.46 1.28 -14.92
N ARG A 39 12.45 1.25 -14.02
CA ARG A 39 13.65 0.39 -14.06
C ARG A 39 14.46 0.62 -12.77
N VAL A 40 13.83 0.35 -11.62
CA VAL A 40 14.59 0.09 -10.39
C VAL A 40 15.00 -1.37 -10.44
N LEU A 41 16.08 -1.64 -11.18
CA LEU A 41 16.84 -2.86 -10.97
C LEU A 41 17.47 -2.76 -9.56
N PRO A 42 17.54 -3.88 -8.81
CA PRO A 42 18.24 -3.88 -7.54
C PRO A 42 19.71 -3.57 -7.85
N ARG A 43 20.12 -2.34 -7.51
CA ARG A 43 21.52 -1.98 -7.46
C ARG A 43 22.11 -2.87 -6.37
N CYS A 44 22.68 -4.00 -6.76
CA CYS A 44 23.54 -4.81 -5.91
C CYS A 44 24.51 -3.83 -5.26
N ARG A 45 24.28 -3.53 -3.98
CA ARG A 45 25.23 -2.84 -3.14
C ARG A 45 26.39 -3.81 -3.03
N TYR A 46 27.38 -3.62 -3.89
CA TYR A 46 28.73 -4.04 -3.59
C TYR A 46 29.01 -3.53 -2.18
N TYR A 47 29.16 -4.47 -1.25
CA TYR A 47 29.66 -4.20 0.08
C TYR A 47 30.97 -3.44 -0.11
N ASN A 48 30.96 -2.14 0.20
CA ASN A 48 32.18 -1.42 0.48
C ASN A 48 32.83 -2.20 1.62
N LYS A 49 33.92 -2.91 1.30
CA LYS A 49 34.81 -3.46 2.31
C LYS A 49 35.11 -2.31 3.27
N PRO A 50 35.00 -2.51 4.61
CA PRO A 50 35.38 -1.47 5.55
C PRO A 50 36.81 -1.01 5.20
N PRO A 51 37.12 0.29 5.29
CA PRO A 51 38.44 0.79 4.94
C PRO A 51 39.49 0.02 5.75
N THR A 52 40.22 -0.87 5.07
CA THR A 52 41.33 -1.60 5.66
C THR A 52 42.44 -0.58 5.88
N TYR A 53 42.47 0.01 7.07
CA TYR A 53 43.50 0.98 7.48
C TYR A 53 44.90 0.33 7.60
N PHE A 54 44.97 -1.01 7.51
CA PHE A 54 46.20 -1.79 7.54
C PHE A 54 46.11 -2.91 6.49
N GLY A 55 46.75 -2.76 5.33
CA GLY A 55 46.89 -3.86 4.39
C GLY A 55 47.16 -3.44 2.96
N GLY A 56 48.42 -3.10 2.66
CA GLY A 56 48.88 -2.97 1.28
C GLY A 56 49.86 -1.84 1.03
N SER A 57 51.03 -1.87 1.68
CA SER A 57 52.21 -1.18 1.16
C SER A 57 53.31 -2.20 0.94
N ALA A 58 53.81 -2.28 -0.30
CA ALA A 58 55.08 -2.89 -0.65
C ALA A 58 56.19 -2.43 0.34
N PRO A 59 57.25 -3.23 0.56
CA PRO A 59 58.33 -2.85 1.44
C PRO A 59 59.00 -1.59 0.85
N ARG A 60 58.67 -0.42 1.40
CA ARG A 60 59.47 0.78 1.17
C ARG A 60 60.83 0.52 1.80
N PRO A 61 61.95 0.86 1.13
CA PRO A 61 63.23 0.90 1.79
C PRO A 61 63.08 1.81 3.01
N VAL A 62 63.53 1.30 4.16
CA VAL A 62 63.64 2.03 5.41
C VAL A 62 64.47 3.27 5.11
N LEU A 63 63.80 4.41 4.88
CA LEU A 63 64.47 5.70 4.90
C LEU A 63 64.84 5.88 6.35
N SER A 64 66.12 5.65 6.64
CA SER A 64 66.77 5.97 7.89
C SER A 64 66.38 7.39 8.29
N VAL A 65 65.44 7.48 9.23
CA VAL A 65 65.29 8.68 10.04
C VAL A 65 66.65 8.85 10.70
N PRO A 66 67.40 9.95 10.45
CA PRO A 66 68.57 10.19 11.26
C PRO A 66 68.07 10.27 12.69
N ALA A 67 68.55 9.37 13.54
CA ALA A 67 68.50 9.56 14.97
C ALA A 67 69.07 10.95 15.22
N VAL A 68 68.19 11.92 15.48
CA VAL A 68 68.60 13.26 15.89
C VAL A 68 69.26 13.03 17.24
N THR A 69 70.58 12.94 17.17
CA THR A 69 71.51 13.03 18.27
C THR A 69 71.12 14.27 19.06
N MET A 70 70.43 14.04 20.18
CA MET A 70 70.38 15.01 21.25
C MET A 70 71.81 15.19 21.77
N ARG A 71 72.52 16.17 21.21
CA ARG A 71 73.75 16.73 21.75
C ARG A 71 73.45 18.13 22.31
N GLU A 72 73.03 18.12 23.57
CA GLU A 72 73.52 18.98 24.68
C GLU A 72 73.48 20.53 24.58
N PRO A 73 73.71 21.31 25.66
CA PRO A 73 72.68 21.65 26.64
C PRO A 73 72.59 23.17 26.91
N ALA A 74 71.58 23.88 26.39
CA ALA A 74 71.38 25.29 26.79
C ALA A 74 69.91 25.79 26.82
N ARG A 75 68.92 24.94 26.51
CA ARG A 75 67.47 25.32 26.53
C ARG A 75 66.59 24.32 27.30
N LYS A 76 67.15 23.72 28.37
CA LYS A 76 66.54 22.66 29.18
C LYS A 76 65.11 22.97 29.71
N PRO A 77 64.77 24.19 30.17
CA PRO A 77 63.45 24.43 30.73
C PRO A 77 62.37 24.66 29.66
N LEU A 78 62.69 25.36 28.56
CA LEU A 78 61.71 25.68 27.50
C LEU A 78 61.26 24.43 26.73
N LEU A 79 62.18 23.49 26.50
CA LEU A 79 61.86 22.23 25.83
C LEU A 79 60.98 21.33 26.72
N GLY A 80 61.27 21.29 28.03
CA GLY A 80 60.41 20.63 29.02
C GLY A 80 59.01 21.23 29.07
N LEU A 81 58.90 22.56 29.10
CA LEU A 81 57.61 23.25 29.03
C LEU A 81 56.85 22.94 27.73
N ALA A 82 57.53 22.95 26.58
CA ALA A 82 56.91 22.60 25.31
C ALA A 82 56.38 21.16 25.29
N THR A 83 57.09 20.21 25.90
CA THR A 83 56.59 18.82 26.03
C THR A 83 55.40 18.70 26.97
N VAL A 84 55.36 19.46 28.07
CA VAL A 84 54.21 19.45 28.98
C VAL A 84 53.01 20.09 28.30
N ILE A 85 53.19 21.21 27.59
CA ILE A 85 52.13 21.89 26.85
C ILE A 85 51.61 20.99 25.72
N SER A 86 52.48 20.27 25.00
CA SER A 86 52.04 19.36 23.93
C SER A 86 51.26 18.16 24.48
N VAL A 87 51.70 17.55 25.58
CA VAL A 87 50.98 16.47 26.25
C VAL A 87 49.62 16.97 26.78
N LEU A 88 49.59 18.17 27.37
CA LEU A 88 48.36 18.78 27.84
C LEU A 88 47.38 19.04 26.68
N ALA A 89 47.85 19.65 25.59
CA ALA A 89 47.04 19.90 24.40
C ALA A 89 46.50 18.60 23.79
N LEU A 90 47.34 17.56 23.71
CA LEU A 90 46.92 16.24 23.21
C LEU A 90 45.86 15.61 24.12
N SER A 91 46.01 15.74 25.45
CA SER A 91 45.04 15.21 26.42
C SER A 91 43.68 15.90 26.33
N LEU A 92 43.66 17.23 26.13
CA LEU A 92 42.42 17.99 25.95
C LEU A 92 41.74 17.64 24.62
N LEU A 93 42.51 17.47 23.55
CA LEU A 93 41.98 17.07 22.25
C LEU A 93 41.42 15.63 22.26
N ALA A 94 42.05 14.73 23.01
CA ALA A 94 41.54 13.37 23.23
C ALA A 94 40.23 13.38 24.01
N LEU A 95 40.12 14.21 25.06
CA LEU A 95 38.90 14.36 25.84
C LEU A 95 37.74 14.95 25.01
N ASP A 96 38.01 15.96 24.20
CA ASP A 96 37.00 16.56 23.33
C ASP A 96 36.52 15.56 22.27
N SER A 97 37.45 14.84 21.64
CA SER A 97 37.13 13.79 20.67
C SER A 97 36.29 12.66 21.29
N TYR A 98 36.55 12.30 22.55
CA TYR A 98 35.76 11.32 23.28
C TYR A 98 34.32 11.81 23.53
N ARG A 99 34.16 13.06 23.97
CA ARG A 99 32.83 13.65 24.20
C ARG A 99 32.01 13.74 22.92
N VAL A 100 32.63 14.14 21.81
CA VAL A 100 31.97 14.18 20.50
C VAL A 100 31.51 12.79 20.09
N ARG A 101 32.37 11.76 20.21
CA ARG A 101 32.01 10.37 19.91
C ARG A 101 30.83 9.88 20.74
N LEU A 102 30.86 10.14 22.05
CA LEU A 102 29.77 9.74 22.95
C LEU A 102 28.44 10.39 22.56
N SER A 103 28.45 11.67 22.17
CA SER A 103 27.24 12.37 21.72
C SER A 103 26.70 11.84 20.39
N LEU A 104 27.58 11.36 19.51
CA LEU A 104 27.21 10.77 18.22
C LEU A 104 26.65 9.36 18.39
N GLU A 105 27.23 8.56 19.28
CA GLU A 105 26.70 7.24 19.65
C GLU A 105 25.29 7.37 20.22
N ALA A 106 25.06 8.30 21.14
CA ALA A 106 23.72 8.54 21.69
C ALA A 106 22.69 8.96 20.62
N LYS A 107 23.09 9.78 19.65
CA LYS A 107 22.23 10.17 18.52
C LYS A 107 21.94 8.99 17.59
N LEU A 108 22.94 8.16 17.31
CA LEU A 108 22.78 6.97 16.48
C LEU A 108 21.84 5.95 17.13
N GLU A 109 21.94 5.75 18.44
CA GLU A 109 21.01 4.90 19.19
C GLU A 109 19.59 5.45 19.10
N GLN A 110 19.41 6.76 19.31
CA GLN A 110 18.12 7.42 19.18
C GLN A 110 17.53 7.28 17.76
N GLU A 111 18.33 7.49 16.72
CA GLU A 111 17.89 7.30 15.33
C GLU A 111 17.56 5.84 15.03
N ALA A 112 18.32 4.89 15.56
CA ALA A 112 18.07 3.46 15.40
C ALA A 112 16.73 3.05 16.05
N GLU A 113 16.43 3.58 17.24
CA GLU A 113 15.16 3.37 17.92
C GLU A 113 13.99 3.97 17.13
N GLN A 114 14.13 5.21 16.66
CA GLN A 114 13.10 5.87 15.84
C GLN A 114 12.86 5.13 14.52
N PHE A 115 13.93 4.65 13.88
CA PHE A 115 13.83 3.86 12.66
C PHE A 115 13.07 2.55 12.92
N LYS A 116 13.40 1.85 14.01
CA LYS A 116 12.71 0.63 14.42
C LYS A 116 11.22 0.88 14.68
N GLN A 117 10.89 1.92 15.43
CA GLN A 117 9.50 2.31 15.70
C GLN A 117 8.74 2.60 14.40
N THR A 118 9.36 3.34 13.47
CA THR A 118 8.77 3.67 12.18
C THR A 118 8.54 2.42 11.33
N GLN A 119 9.52 1.51 11.30
CA GLN A 119 9.40 0.23 10.60
C GLN A 119 8.28 -0.63 11.19
N ASP A 120 8.15 -0.68 12.52
CA ASP A 120 7.08 -1.40 13.19
C ASP A 120 5.70 -0.82 12.84
N LEU A 121 5.57 0.51 12.79
CA LEU A 121 4.32 1.15 12.34
C LEU A 121 3.99 0.81 10.89
N ILE A 122 4.95 0.93 9.97
CA ILE A 122 4.74 0.60 8.55
C ILE A 122 4.30 -0.85 8.38
N THR A 123 4.94 -1.79 9.10
CA THR A 123 4.58 -3.21 9.00
C THR A 123 3.19 -3.50 9.59
N ARG A 124 2.78 -2.78 10.65
CA ARG A 124 1.42 -2.86 11.21
C ARG A 124 0.37 -2.36 10.21
N GLU A 125 0.61 -1.19 9.62
CA GLU A 125 -0.28 -0.60 8.60
C GLU A 125 -0.41 -1.51 7.37
N PHE A 126 0.70 -2.09 6.91
CA PHE A 126 0.67 -3.03 5.79
C PHE A 126 -0.14 -4.29 6.10
N LYS A 127 0.04 -4.86 7.30
CA LYS A 127 -0.76 -6.02 7.76
C LYS A 127 -2.24 -5.67 7.89
N ALA A 128 -2.58 -4.50 8.43
CA ALA A 128 -3.96 -4.04 8.54
C ALA A 128 -4.61 -3.84 7.16
N ASN A 129 -3.91 -3.20 6.23
CA ASN A 129 -4.37 -3.00 4.85
C ASN A 129 -4.55 -4.32 4.10
N ARG A 130 -3.64 -5.28 4.29
CA ARG A 130 -3.78 -6.62 3.72
C ARG A 130 -5.03 -7.34 4.25
N LYS A 131 -5.25 -7.34 5.56
CA LYS A 131 -6.45 -7.93 6.17
C LYS A 131 -7.72 -7.25 5.69
N LYS A 132 -7.73 -5.92 5.55
CA LYS A 132 -8.88 -5.17 5.01
C LYS A 132 -9.21 -5.60 3.58
N ARG A 133 -8.20 -5.76 2.72
CA ARG A 133 -8.37 -6.26 1.34
C ARG A 133 -8.91 -7.70 1.33
N GLU A 134 -8.34 -8.58 2.15
CA GLU A 134 -8.80 -9.97 2.26
C GLU A 134 -10.26 -10.05 2.72
N LEU A 135 -10.65 -9.25 3.72
CA LEU A 135 -12.04 -9.14 4.19
C LEU A 135 -12.98 -8.59 3.12
N GLN A 136 -12.54 -7.57 2.37
CA GLN A 136 -13.32 -7.01 1.27
C GLN A 136 -13.57 -8.08 0.19
N VAL A 137 -12.53 -8.78 -0.25
CA VAL A 137 -12.65 -9.85 -1.25
C VAL A 137 -13.58 -10.96 -0.75
N LEU A 138 -13.49 -11.33 0.52
CA LEU A 138 -14.36 -12.36 1.10
C LEU A 138 -15.82 -11.91 1.14
N ASN A 139 -16.07 -10.64 1.45
CA ASN A 139 -17.42 -10.07 1.44
C ASN A 139 -17.98 -9.97 0.02
N GLU A 140 -17.17 -9.57 -0.96
CA GLU A 140 -17.55 -9.56 -2.38
C GLU A 140 -17.92 -10.97 -2.86
N ARG A 141 -17.09 -11.98 -2.57
CA ARG A 141 -17.39 -13.38 -2.90
C ARG A 141 -18.68 -13.87 -2.25
N ARG A 142 -18.89 -13.54 -0.97
CA ARG A 142 -20.12 -13.90 -0.26
C ARG A 142 -21.35 -13.26 -0.92
N ARG A 143 -21.27 -11.98 -1.30
CA ARG A 143 -22.37 -11.29 -2.00
C ARG A 143 -22.70 -11.94 -3.34
N VAL A 144 -21.68 -12.28 -4.13
CA VAL A 144 -21.87 -12.99 -5.40
C VAL A 144 -22.55 -14.34 -5.18
N GLN A 145 -22.09 -15.14 -4.22
CA GLN A 145 -22.72 -16.43 -3.89
C GLN A 145 -24.18 -16.30 -3.45
N MET A 146 -24.50 -15.31 -2.60
CA MET A 146 -25.89 -15.06 -2.20
C MET A 146 -26.76 -14.66 -3.39
N ARG A 147 -26.24 -13.82 -4.29
CA ARG A 147 -26.93 -13.41 -5.51
C ARG A 147 -27.23 -14.61 -6.41
N GLU A 148 -26.21 -15.43 -6.67
CA GLU A 148 -26.35 -16.67 -7.45
C GLU A 148 -27.37 -17.62 -6.82
N MET A 149 -27.34 -17.79 -5.50
CA MET A 149 -28.29 -18.63 -4.77
C MET A 149 -29.74 -18.11 -4.90
N LYS A 150 -29.96 -16.80 -4.74
CA LYS A 150 -31.29 -16.17 -4.92
C LYS A 150 -31.81 -16.38 -6.34
N VAL A 151 -30.96 -16.16 -7.36
CA VAL A 151 -31.31 -16.36 -8.78
C VAL A 151 -31.63 -17.83 -9.05
N ALA A 152 -30.79 -18.77 -8.58
CA ALA A 152 -31.03 -20.19 -8.74
C ALA A 152 -32.37 -20.62 -8.14
N LEU A 153 -32.71 -20.08 -6.96
CA LEU A 153 -34.00 -20.32 -6.30
C LEU A 153 -35.16 -19.76 -7.11
N HIS A 154 -35.07 -18.52 -7.60
CA HIS A 154 -36.11 -17.94 -8.47
C HIS A 154 -36.31 -18.74 -9.74
N VAL A 155 -35.23 -19.18 -10.41
CA VAL A 155 -35.33 -20.02 -11.61
C VAL A 155 -36.00 -21.36 -11.30
N ALA A 156 -35.66 -22.00 -10.17
CA ALA A 156 -36.29 -23.24 -9.75
C ALA A 156 -37.79 -23.05 -9.46
N LEU A 157 -38.15 -21.95 -8.80
CA LEU A 157 -39.55 -21.60 -8.52
C LEU A 157 -40.34 -21.36 -9.81
N LEU A 158 -39.80 -20.58 -10.75
CA LEU A 158 -40.42 -20.32 -12.04
C LEU A 158 -40.61 -21.61 -12.84
N ARG A 159 -39.63 -22.52 -12.85
CA ARG A 159 -39.78 -23.83 -13.48
C ARG A 159 -40.92 -24.64 -12.87
N LYS A 160 -41.05 -24.64 -11.54
CA LYS A 160 -42.16 -25.30 -10.86
C LYS A 160 -43.50 -24.68 -11.28
N GLN A 161 -43.61 -23.36 -11.25
CA GLN A 161 -44.84 -22.65 -11.63
C GLN A 161 -45.25 -22.92 -13.09
N LEU A 162 -44.30 -23.01 -14.01
CA LEU A 162 -44.57 -23.37 -15.41
C LEU A 162 -45.11 -24.80 -15.53
N VAL A 163 -44.50 -25.75 -14.81
CA VAL A 163 -44.96 -27.13 -14.77
C VAL A 163 -46.36 -27.23 -14.16
N ASP A 164 -46.62 -26.51 -13.07
CA ASP A 164 -47.94 -26.44 -12.43
C ASP A 164 -49.01 -25.84 -13.36
N ALA A 165 -48.61 -24.92 -14.26
CA ALA A 165 -49.47 -24.35 -15.31
C ALA A 165 -49.58 -25.20 -16.59
N GLY A 166 -48.93 -26.37 -16.66
CA GLY A 166 -48.94 -27.25 -17.82
C GLY A 166 -48.03 -26.81 -18.98
N ILE A 167 -47.14 -25.84 -18.75
CA ILE A 167 -46.17 -25.34 -19.75
C ILE A 167 -44.84 -26.06 -19.55
N THR A 168 -44.27 -26.61 -20.62
CA THR A 168 -42.97 -27.28 -20.55
C THR A 168 -41.84 -26.25 -20.46
N PRO A 169 -40.98 -26.31 -19.42
CA PRO A 169 -39.89 -25.36 -19.25
C PRO A 169 -38.84 -25.55 -20.34
N ALA A 170 -38.24 -24.45 -20.80
CA ALA A 170 -37.20 -24.48 -21.80
C ALA A 170 -35.92 -25.19 -21.31
N THR A 171 -35.28 -25.95 -22.22
CA THR A 171 -34.00 -26.61 -21.98
C THR A 171 -32.88 -25.58 -21.77
N ILE A 172 -31.93 -25.90 -20.88
CA ILE A 172 -30.79 -25.02 -20.54
C ILE A 172 -30.01 -24.59 -21.81
N GLN A 173 -29.80 -25.51 -22.76
CA GLN A 173 -29.07 -25.23 -24.00
C GLN A 173 -29.75 -24.14 -24.84
N ARG A 174 -31.06 -24.23 -25.02
CA ARG A 174 -31.83 -23.22 -25.76
C ARG A 174 -31.78 -21.85 -25.08
N ALA A 175 -31.84 -21.83 -23.75
CA ALA A 175 -31.72 -20.60 -22.98
C ALA A 175 -30.33 -19.95 -23.13
N LEU A 176 -29.25 -20.75 -23.19
CA LEU A 176 -27.90 -20.25 -23.45
C LEU A 176 -27.76 -19.67 -24.86
N GLU A 177 -28.31 -20.34 -25.87
CA GLU A 177 -28.29 -19.83 -27.25
C GLU A 177 -29.06 -18.51 -27.41
N GLU A 178 -30.21 -18.38 -26.74
CA GLU A 178 -30.98 -17.13 -26.73
C GLU A 178 -30.28 -16.03 -25.93
N PHE A 179 -29.57 -16.40 -24.86
CA PHE A 179 -28.75 -15.49 -24.06
C PHE A 179 -27.59 -14.93 -24.88
N ASP A 180 -26.79 -15.77 -25.53
CA ASP A 180 -25.63 -15.33 -26.31
C ASP A 180 -26.01 -14.44 -27.50
N LYS A 181 -27.23 -14.62 -28.05
CA LYS A 181 -27.77 -13.76 -29.11
C LYS A 181 -28.14 -12.37 -28.61
N ASN A 182 -28.64 -12.26 -27.39
CA ASN A 182 -29.24 -11.04 -26.85
C ASN A 182 -28.36 -10.29 -25.84
N ALA A 183 -27.43 -10.98 -25.20
CA ALA A 183 -26.52 -10.42 -24.19
C ALA A 183 -25.18 -10.04 -24.83
N LYS A 184 -24.70 -8.84 -24.51
CA LYS A 184 -23.34 -8.41 -24.84
C LYS A 184 -22.56 -8.19 -23.55
N MET A 185 -21.30 -8.64 -23.56
CA MET A 185 -20.39 -8.56 -22.43
C MET A 185 -19.30 -7.54 -22.71
N GLU A 186 -19.22 -6.49 -21.88
CA GLU A 186 -18.04 -5.62 -21.87
C GLU A 186 -17.12 -5.96 -20.70
N ASN A 187 -15.90 -6.33 -21.04
CA ASN A 187 -14.81 -6.51 -20.08
C ASN A 187 -14.01 -5.21 -20.03
N SER A 188 -14.30 -4.36 -19.05
CA SER A 188 -13.42 -3.22 -18.77
C SER A 188 -12.17 -3.72 -18.03
N ILE A 189 -11.00 -3.48 -18.62
CA ILE A 189 -9.69 -3.91 -18.10
C ILE A 189 -9.40 -3.30 -16.71
N GLU A 190 -10.07 -2.21 -16.35
CA GLU A 190 -9.86 -1.47 -15.09
C GLU A 190 -10.59 -2.06 -13.89
N ASN A 191 -11.47 -3.07 -14.07
CA ASN A 191 -12.30 -3.58 -12.98
C ASN A 191 -12.24 -5.12 -12.89
N VAL A 192 -11.49 -5.63 -11.91
CA VAL A 192 -11.19 -7.06 -11.70
C VAL A 192 -12.46 -7.91 -11.42
N SER A 193 -13.62 -7.30 -11.23
CA SER A 193 -14.94 -7.98 -11.10
C SER A 193 -16.07 -7.30 -11.89
N GLY A 194 -15.73 -6.37 -12.79
CA GLY A 194 -16.70 -5.48 -13.44
C GLY A 194 -17.11 -5.93 -14.85
N THR A 195 -17.42 -7.21 -15.04
CA THR A 195 -18.06 -7.67 -16.27
C THR A 195 -19.47 -7.09 -16.30
N ARG A 196 -19.68 -6.05 -17.11
CA ARG A 196 -21.01 -5.45 -17.28
C ARG A 196 -21.69 -6.17 -18.44
N LEU A 197 -22.69 -6.97 -18.09
CA LEU A 197 -23.59 -7.56 -19.07
C LEU A 197 -24.69 -6.53 -19.37
N TRP A 198 -24.94 -6.27 -20.63
CA TRP A 198 -26.14 -5.54 -21.04
C TRP A 198 -26.89 -6.29 -22.12
N VAL A 199 -28.20 -6.13 -22.08
CA VAL A 199 -29.13 -6.71 -23.04
C VAL A 199 -29.32 -5.70 -24.18
N THR A 200 -29.30 -6.19 -25.42
CA THR A 200 -29.49 -5.33 -26.60
C THR A 200 -30.87 -4.67 -26.58
N GLU A 201 -30.95 -3.42 -27.01
CA GLU A 201 -32.18 -2.63 -26.93
C GLU A 201 -33.32 -3.17 -27.81
N ASN A 202 -32.97 -3.98 -28.82
CA ASN A 202 -33.90 -4.57 -29.78
C ASN A 202 -34.42 -5.95 -29.34
N SER A 203 -34.10 -6.42 -28.12
CA SER A 203 -34.55 -7.73 -27.66
C SER A 203 -35.83 -7.62 -26.82
N ASP A 204 -36.80 -8.48 -27.13
CA ASP A 204 -38.06 -8.60 -26.37
C ASP A 204 -37.84 -9.00 -24.90
N CYS A 205 -36.65 -9.55 -24.60
CA CYS A 205 -36.25 -9.99 -23.27
C CYS A 205 -35.92 -8.82 -22.32
N LYS A 206 -35.71 -7.59 -22.82
CA LYS A 206 -35.27 -6.45 -22.02
C LYS A 206 -36.27 -6.08 -20.91
N SER A 207 -37.57 -6.23 -21.14
CA SER A 207 -38.63 -5.95 -20.16
C SER A 207 -38.68 -6.98 -19.03
N TYR A 208 -38.15 -8.18 -19.24
CA TYR A 208 -38.13 -9.28 -18.27
C TYR A 208 -36.82 -9.35 -17.50
N VAL A 209 -35.87 -8.44 -17.74
CA VAL A 209 -34.63 -8.36 -16.96
C VAL A 209 -34.98 -7.81 -15.58
N SER A 210 -34.88 -8.66 -14.57
CA SER A 210 -35.03 -8.26 -13.18
C SER A 210 -33.95 -7.26 -12.77
N ASP A 211 -34.31 -6.26 -11.96
CA ASP A 211 -33.37 -5.24 -11.51
C ASP A 211 -32.26 -5.89 -10.66
N ILE A 212 -31.00 -5.58 -10.97
CA ILE A 212 -29.82 -6.12 -10.28
C ILE A 212 -29.89 -5.82 -8.78
N ARG A 213 -30.51 -4.68 -8.42
CA ARG A 213 -30.67 -4.24 -7.02
C ARG A 213 -31.59 -5.13 -6.20
N GLU A 214 -32.48 -5.92 -6.82
CA GLU A 214 -33.36 -6.85 -6.11
C GLU A 214 -32.60 -8.04 -5.51
N TYR A 215 -31.40 -8.32 -6.04
CA TYR A 215 -30.61 -9.48 -5.63
C TYR A 215 -29.40 -9.14 -4.74
N ASP A 216 -29.12 -7.86 -4.50
CA ASP A 216 -28.17 -7.41 -3.47
C ASP A 216 -28.67 -7.64 -2.03
#